data_AF-A0A9X0FLC3-F1
#
_entry.id   AF-A0A9X0FLC3-F1
#
_cell.length_a   1.000
_cell.length_b   1.000
_cell.length_c   1.000
_cell.angle_alpha   90.00
_cell.angle_beta   90.00
_cell.angle_gamma   90.00
#
_symmetry.space_group_name_H-M   'P 1'
#
loop_
_entity.id
_entity.type
_entity.pdbx_description
1 polymer ?
#
loop_
_entity_poly.entity_id
_entity_poly.type
_entity_poly.pdbx_seq_one_letter_code
_entity_poly.pdbx_strand_id
1 'polypeptide(L)' 'MSKTIPGVPESLTREQFTSLFTAVGIKPEDTQELSFRRGGIYATVFERTPEGGRMLHEDGSGCVTHEIFIPVIDEKQGA' A
#
# COMPACT_ATOMS: atom_id res chain seq x y z
N MET A 1 -6.68 22.19 7.74
CA MET A 1 -7.41 21.74 8.95
C MET A 1 -7.85 20.31 8.73
N SER A 2 -7.28 19.37 9.48
CA SER A 2 -7.73 17.98 9.51
C SER A 2 -9.06 17.90 10.26
N LYS A 3 -10.02 17.13 9.72
CA LYS A 3 -11.26 16.77 10.44
C LYS A 3 -11.10 15.32 10.88
N THR A 4 -11.19 15.06 12.17
CA THR A 4 -11.19 13.70 12.71
C THR A 4 -12.56 13.06 12.48
N ILE A 5 -12.59 11.89 11.86
CA ILE A 5 -13.83 11.14 11.61
C ILE A 5 -14.08 10.22 12.81
N PRO A 6 -15.22 10.33 13.53
CA PRO A 6 -15.53 9.46 14.66
C PRO A 6 -15.54 7.98 14.23
N GLY A 7 -14.83 7.12 14.97
CA GLY A 7 -14.72 5.69 14.69
C GLY A 7 -13.56 5.30 13.78
N VAL A 8 -12.87 6.25 13.15
CA VAL A 8 -11.60 6.00 12.47
C VAL A 8 -10.47 6.18 13.49
N PRO A 9 -9.68 5.14 13.78
CA PRO A 9 -8.57 5.27 14.72
C PRO A 9 -7.54 6.28 14.18
N GLU A 10 -7.02 7.13 15.06
CA GLU A 10 -6.01 8.15 14.70
C GLU A 10 -4.69 7.51 14.23
N SER A 11 -4.44 6.27 14.63
CA SER A 11 -3.29 5.47 14.22
C SER A 11 -3.64 4.00 14.15
N LEU A 12 -2.96 3.26 13.27
CA LEU A 12 -3.05 1.81 13.19
C LEU A 12 -1.89 1.20 13.99
N THR A 13 -2.14 0.05 14.63
CA THR A 13 -1.05 -0.72 15.23
C THR A 13 -0.17 -1.33 14.14
N ARG A 14 1.09 -1.68 14.46
CA ARG A 14 1.99 -2.35 13.52
C ARG A 14 1.42 -3.66 12.98
N GLU A 15 0.65 -4.39 13.79
CA GLU A 15 -0.01 -5.62 13.40
C GLU A 15 -1.16 -5.38 12.42
N GLN A 16 -1.99 -4.37 12.67
CA GLN A 16 -3.05 -3.95 11.74
C GLN A 16 -2.48 -3.46 10.42
N PHE A 17 -1.40 -2.65 10.49
CA PHE A 17 -0.65 -2.21 9.32
C PHE A 17 -0.14 -3.41 8.51
N THR A 18 0.56 -4.35 9.14
CA THR A 18 1.10 -5.54 8.48
C THR A 18 0.00 -6.44 7.89
N SER A 19 -1.13 -6.56 8.58
CA SER A 19 -2.28 -7.34 8.11
C SER A 19 -2.88 -6.78 6.82
N LEU A 20 -2.87 -5.46 6.63
CA LEU A 20 -3.29 -4.83 5.38
C LEU A 20 -2.39 -5.23 4.21
N PHE A 21 -1.07 -5.24 4.38
CA PHE A 21 -0.14 -5.69 3.33
C PHE A 21 -0.32 -7.17 3.02
N THR A 22 -0.43 -8.01 4.05
CA THR A 22 -0.65 -9.45 3.89
C THR A 22 -1.95 -9.75 3.15
N ALA A 23 -3.04 -9.04 3.46
CA ALA A 23 -4.34 -9.21 2.77
C ALA A 23 -4.26 -8.87 1.28
N VAL A 24 -3.38 -7.93 0.91
CA VAL A 24 -3.14 -7.50 -0.45
C VAL A 24 -2.13 -8.42 -1.18
N GLY A 25 -1.48 -9.34 -0.46
CA GLY A 25 -0.48 -10.25 -1.03
C GLY A 25 0.86 -9.57 -1.34
N ILE A 26 1.09 -8.37 -0.81
CA ILE A 26 2.33 -7.62 -1.01
C ILE A 26 3.14 -7.65 0.30
N LYS A 27 4.46 -7.78 0.20
CA LYS A 27 5.32 -7.73 1.38
C LYS A 27 5.53 -6.27 1.82
N PRO A 28 5.49 -5.96 3.14
CA PRO A 28 5.73 -4.60 3.63
C PRO A 28 7.11 -4.06 3.23
N GLU A 29 8.13 -4.92 3.14
CA GLU A 29 9.49 -4.56 2.71
C GLU A 29 9.58 -4.05 1.26
N ASP A 30 8.59 -4.41 0.44
CA ASP A 30 8.48 -4.05 -0.97
C ASP A 30 7.60 -2.85 -1.22
N THR A 31 6.98 -2.31 -0.18
CA THR A 31 6.04 -1.20 -0.32
C THR A 31 6.62 0.08 0.26
N GLN A 32 6.65 1.12 -0.56
CA GLN A 32 7.02 2.47 -0.12
C GLN A 32 5.83 3.16 0.55
N GLU A 33 4.64 3.04 -0.02
CA GLU A 33 3.44 3.72 0.45
C GLU A 33 2.17 2.90 0.15
N LEU A 34 1.20 2.96 1.07
CA LEU A 34 -0.19 2.60 0.81
C LEU A 34 -1.08 3.85 0.92
N SER A 35 -1.87 4.08 -0.12
CA SER A 35 -2.77 5.22 -0.26
C SER A 35 -4.21 4.73 -0.43
N PHE A 36 -5.07 5.06 0.54
CA PHE A 36 -6.51 4.76 0.47
C PHE A 36 -7.22 5.90 -0.27
N ARG A 37 -7.79 5.61 -1.45
CA ARG A 37 -8.52 6.59 -2.28
C ARG A 37 -9.96 6.13 -2.50
N ARG A 38 -10.83 7.03 -2.96
CA ARG A 38 -12.29 6.80 -3.11
C ARG A 38 -12.67 5.64 -4.05
N GLY A 39 -11.73 5.13 -4.85
CA GLY A 39 -11.95 4.00 -5.76
C GLY A 39 -11.26 2.69 -5.36
N GLY A 40 -10.49 2.68 -4.27
CA GLY A 40 -9.74 1.51 -3.82
C GLY A 40 -8.41 1.87 -3.16
N ILE A 41 -7.57 0.86 -3.02
CA ILE A 41 -6.26 0.98 -2.37
C ILE A 41 -5.19 1.06 -3.46
N TYR A 42 -4.26 1.99 -3.31
CA TYR A 42 -3.13 2.18 -4.21
C TYR A 42 -1.86 1.84 -3.43
N ALA A 43 -1.05 0.94 -3.96
CA ALA A 43 0.21 0.52 -3.36
C ALA A 43 1.38 0.95 -4.26
N THR A 44 2.27 1.78 -3.73
CA THR A 44 3.53 2.12 -4.40
C THR A 44 4.58 1.13 -3.97
N VAL A 45 4.98 0.23 -4.88
CA VAL A 45 5.95 -0.84 -4.61
C VAL A 45 7.27 -0.61 -5.32
N PHE A 46 8.37 -1.07 -4.72
CA PHE A 46 9.68 -1.03 -5.35
C PHE A 46 9.81 -2.08 -6.44
N GLU A 47 10.35 -1.69 -7.59
CA GLU A 47 10.75 -2.67 -8.59
C GLU A 47 11.97 -3.45 -8.08
N ARG A 48 11.97 -4.76 -8.30
CA ARG A 48 13.10 -5.63 -7.95
C ARG A 48 13.91 -6.01 -9.18
N THR A 49 15.22 -6.03 -9.04
CA THR A 49 16.13 -6.63 -10.02
C THR A 49 15.94 -8.15 -10.05
N PRO A 50 16.40 -8.85 -11.10
CA PRO A 50 16.35 -10.31 -11.18
C PRO A 50 17.06 -11.01 -10.00
N GLU A 51 17.99 -10.32 -9.35
CA GLU A 51 18.77 -10.78 -8.20
C GLU A 51 18.03 -10.54 -6.86
N GLY A 52 16.87 -9.89 -6.90
CA GLY A 52 16.04 -9.58 -5.73
C GLY A 52 16.38 -8.29 -5.00
N GLY A 53 17.35 -7.50 -5.50
CA GLY A 53 17.64 -6.15 -5.00
C GLY A 53 16.61 -5.13 -5.48
N ARG A 54 16.54 -3.94 -4.87
CA ARG A 54 15.70 -2.85 -5.39
C ARG A 54 16.35 -2.23 -6.62
N MET A 55 15.58 -2.03 -7.68
CA MET A 55 16.04 -1.35 -8.89
C MET A 55 16.21 0.14 -8.61
N LEU A 56 17.34 0.70 -9.00
CA LEU A 56 17.66 2.13 -8.86
C LEU A 56 17.45 2.84 -10.20
N HIS A 57 17.02 4.09 -10.16
CA HIS A 57 17.01 4.94 -11.35
C HIS A 57 18.44 5.17 -11.84
N GLU A 58 18.62 5.22 -13.16
CA GLU A 58 19.95 5.40 -13.80
C GLU A 58 20.63 6.73 -13.39
N ASP A 59 19.85 7.73 -12.99
CA ASP A 59 20.32 9.04 -12.52
C ASP A 59 20.69 9.06 -11.02
N GLY A 60 20.50 7.95 -10.31
CA GLY A 60 20.75 7.85 -8.87
C GLY A 60 19.75 8.61 -7.99
N SER A 61 18.64 9.10 -8.54
CA SER A 61 17.63 9.88 -7.81
C SER A 61 16.83 9.07 -6.79
N GLY A 62 16.89 7.73 -6.86
CA GLY A 62 16.19 6.85 -5.92
C GLY A 62 15.95 5.46 -6.48
N CYS A 63 14.98 4.76 -5.88
CA CYS A 63 14.50 3.46 -6.35
C CYS A 63 13.37 3.64 -7.36
N VAL A 64 13.32 2.77 -8.37
CA VAL A 64 12.19 2.68 -9.29
C VAL A 64 10.99 2.10 -8.54
N THR A 65 9.81 2.69 -8.76
CA THR A 65 8.56 2.25 -8.13
C THR A 65 7.42 2.11 -9.14
N HIS A 66 6.46 1.24 -8.81
CA HIS A 66 5.24 1.03 -9.57
C HIS A 66 4.02 1.26 -8.66
N GLU A 67 2.98 1.89 -9.19
CA GLU A 67 1.69 2.01 -8.50
C GLU A 67 0.80 0.84 -8.92
N ILE A 68 0.36 0.04 -7.94
CA ILE A 68 -0.60 -1.04 -8.12
C ILE A 68 -1.96 -0.59 -7.61
N PHE A 69 -2.99 -0.73 -8.44
CA PHE A 69 -4.37 -0.52 -8.03
C PHE A 69 -4.98 -1.83 -7.52
N ILE A 70 -5.50 -1.80 -6.29
CA ILE A 70 -6.18 -2.90 -5.64
C ILE A 70 -7.66 -2.51 -5.50
N PRO A 71 -8.56 -3.12 -6.30
CA PRO A 71 -9.97 -2.82 -6.22
C PRO A 71 -10.53 -3.27 -4.87
N VAL A 72 -11.22 -2.36 -4.19
CA VAL A 72 -12.01 -2.71 -3.00
C VAL A 72 -13.40 -3.06 -3.49
N ILE A 73 -13.76 -4.33 -3.42
CA ILE A 73 -15.12 -4.79 -3.66
C ILE A 73 -15.79 -4.78 -2.30
N ASP A 74 -16.75 -3.87 -2.10
CA ASP A 74 -17.69 -4.03 -0.99
C ASP A 74 -18.41 -5.36 -1.20
N GLU A 75 -18.20 -6.32 -0.31
CA GLU A 75 -19.12 -7.44 -0.20
C GLU A 75 -20.49 -6.83 0.05
N LYS A 76 -21.33 -6.77 -0.98
CA LYS A 76 -22.76 -6.60 -0.79
C LYS A 76 -23.13 -7.68 0.22
N GLN A 77 -23.43 -7.26 1.44
CA GLN A 77 -24.11 -8.08 2.42
C GLN A 77 -25.28 -8.73 1.68
N GLY A 78 -25.14 -10.03 1.42
CA GLY A 78 -26.23 -10.86 0.93
C GLY A 78 -27.35 -10.71 1.94
N ALA A 79 -28.45 -10.12 1.49
CA ALA A 79 -29.72 -10.09 2.19
C ALA A 79 -30.28 -11.50 2.35
#